data_AF-A0A1G8AKP7-F1
#
_entry.id   AF-A0A1G8AKP7-F1
#
_cell.length_a   1.000
_cell.length_b   1.000
_cell.length_c   1.000
_cell.angle_alpha   90.00
_cell.angle_beta   90.00
_cell.angle_gamma   90.00
#
_symmetry.space_group_name_H-M   'P 1'
#
loop_
_entity.id
_entity.type
_entity.pdbx_description
1 polymer ?
#
loop_
_entity_poly.entity_id
_entity_poly.type
_entity_poly.pdbx_seq_one_letter_code
_entity_poly.pdbx_strand_id
1 'polypeptide(L)'
;MPKAADPATARKTPREFRYLPASQCAAVPYLYSMLELPITVRIPSDEEIDYRPDIDEILFKRRKAKIVEGYSLTLNENPRLPYRFQAMINIDNSRLWALFQALAATLPDKVSCVYGIYEEDAVTTPLLQKQFILKELEKYREELTQDCLLEAGLLFRVKDILLELNISESKYIRYWGAELERFRLLMQSFHLTQVEGLEFIDEYPKIVTPLRELVRTAKAPETVLYYLDQAFHIDRTAPDPFFD
;
A
#
# COMPACT_ATOMS: atom_id res chain seq x y z
N MET A 1 94.14 2.83 -8.35
CA MET A 1 93.54 3.90 -9.17
C MET A 1 92.46 4.60 -8.35
N PRO A 2 92.48 5.94 -8.26
CA PRO A 2 91.57 6.71 -7.41
C PRO A 2 90.30 7.10 -8.17
N LYS A 3 89.20 7.29 -7.44
CA LYS A 3 88.32 8.45 -7.67
C LYS A 3 87.68 8.89 -6.37
N ALA A 4 87.83 10.17 -6.12
CA ALA A 4 87.55 10.89 -4.89
C ALA A 4 86.19 11.63 -4.95
N ALA A 5 85.80 12.11 -3.76
CA ALA A 5 84.96 13.27 -3.44
C ALA A 5 83.42 13.12 -3.47
N ASP A 6 82.80 12.88 -2.29
CA ASP A 6 82.25 13.88 -1.31
C ASP A 6 81.70 15.23 -1.84
N PRO A 7 80.95 16.06 -1.07
CA PRO A 7 79.90 15.86 -0.03
C PRO A 7 78.64 16.72 -0.35
N ALA A 8 77.52 16.56 0.38
CA ALA A 8 76.66 17.70 0.78
C ALA A 8 75.48 17.31 1.69
N THR A 9 75.58 17.77 2.94
CA THR A 9 74.54 18.00 3.93
C THR A 9 73.31 18.76 3.40
N ALA A 10 72.09 18.32 3.76
CA ALA A 10 70.96 19.22 4.01
C ALA A 10 69.89 18.59 4.93
N ARG A 11 69.50 19.38 5.93
CA ARG A 11 68.57 19.10 7.03
C ARG A 11 67.10 19.37 6.65
N LYS A 12 66.20 18.69 7.37
CA LYS A 12 64.84 19.11 7.83
C LYS A 12 63.74 19.39 6.79
N THR A 13 62.64 18.64 6.85
CA THR A 13 61.36 19.04 7.48
C THR A 13 60.28 17.95 7.29
N PRO A 14 59.36 17.73 8.24
CA PRO A 14 58.26 16.79 8.08
C PRO A 14 57.18 17.41 7.17
N ARG A 15 56.69 16.66 6.19
CA ARG A 15 55.55 17.08 5.36
C ARG A 15 54.29 17.13 6.23
N GLU A 16 53.73 18.32 6.33
CA GLU A 16 52.40 18.61 6.86
C GLU A 16 51.34 17.71 6.18
N PHE A 17 50.59 16.95 7.00
CA PHE A 17 49.31 16.40 6.58
C PHE A 17 48.33 17.57 6.42
N ARG A 18 48.13 18.01 5.19
CA ARG A 18 47.03 18.91 4.84
C ARG A 18 45.73 18.13 4.91
N TYR A 19 44.90 18.47 5.89
CA TYR A 19 43.48 18.13 5.90
C TYR A 19 42.82 18.76 4.67
N LEU A 20 42.25 17.91 3.80
CA LEU A 20 41.30 18.35 2.77
C LEU A 20 39.89 18.41 3.39
N PRO A 21 39.08 19.44 3.10
CA PRO A 21 37.78 19.61 3.70
C PRO A 21 36.73 18.69 3.06
N ALA A 22 35.72 18.38 3.87
CA ALA A 22 34.54 17.60 3.54
C ALA A 22 33.88 18.04 2.23
N SER A 23 33.73 17.11 1.30
CA SER A 23 32.65 17.10 0.30
C SER A 23 32.74 15.79 -0.48
N GLN A 24 32.00 14.77 -0.05
CA GLN A 24 31.48 13.75 -0.94
C GLN A 24 30.39 12.94 -0.24
N CYS A 25 29.19 13.10 -0.78
CA CYS A 25 28.11 12.13 -0.84
C CYS A 25 27.69 11.49 0.48
N ALA A 26 26.78 12.17 1.18
CA ALA A 26 25.75 11.48 1.92
C ALA A 26 24.89 10.69 0.91
N ALA A 27 25.33 9.48 0.57
CA ALA A 27 24.41 8.46 0.09
C ALA A 27 23.52 8.13 1.29
N VAL A 28 22.29 8.66 1.31
CA VAL A 28 21.26 8.19 2.24
C VAL A 28 20.93 6.77 1.78
N PRO A 29 21.34 5.70 2.50
CA PRO A 29 20.81 4.40 2.21
C PRO A 29 19.39 4.43 2.77
N TYR A 30 18.38 4.55 1.91
CA TYR A 30 17.05 4.11 2.29
C TYR A 30 17.17 2.61 2.54
N LEU A 31 17.47 2.24 3.79
CA LEU A 31 17.15 0.93 4.32
C LEU A 31 15.63 0.86 4.19
N TYR A 32 15.17 0.21 3.11
CA TYR A 32 13.77 -0.14 3.01
C TYR A 32 13.47 -1.04 4.20
N SER A 33 12.80 -0.49 5.20
CA SER A 33 12.16 -1.29 6.23
C SER A 33 11.14 -2.18 5.54
N MET A 34 11.09 -3.43 5.97
CA MET A 34 10.04 -4.35 5.55
C MET A 34 8.69 -3.72 5.89
N LEU A 35 7.74 -3.79 4.96
CA LEU A 35 6.39 -3.27 5.12
C LEU A 35 5.74 -3.81 6.41
N GLU A 36 5.13 -2.94 7.20
CA GLU A 36 4.29 -3.35 8.33
C GLU A 36 2.99 -3.97 7.80
N LEU A 37 2.89 -5.29 7.86
CA LEU A 37 1.68 -6.05 7.49
C LEU A 37 0.61 -5.97 8.59
N PRO A 38 -0.68 -6.17 8.27
CA PRO A 38 -1.70 -6.35 9.30
C PRO A 38 -1.36 -7.54 10.21
N ILE A 39 -1.77 -7.48 11.48
CA ILE A 39 -1.43 -8.52 12.48
C ILE A 39 -1.97 -9.91 12.12
N THR A 40 -2.97 -9.96 11.25
CA THR A 40 -3.60 -11.17 10.73
C THR A 40 -2.76 -11.89 9.68
N VAL A 41 -1.78 -11.21 9.08
CA VAL A 41 -0.95 -11.75 8.01
C VAL A 41 0.43 -12.08 8.53
N ARG A 42 0.86 -13.30 8.25
CA ARG A 42 2.26 -13.69 8.39
C ARG A 42 2.75 -14.47 7.18
N ILE A 43 4.05 -14.44 6.99
CA ILE A 43 4.72 -15.25 5.99
C ILE A 43 4.85 -16.68 6.55
N PRO A 44 4.43 -17.72 5.79
CA PRO A 44 4.66 -19.10 6.18
C PRO A 44 6.15 -19.41 6.22
N SER A 45 6.56 -20.20 7.20
CA SER A 45 7.89 -20.83 7.20
C SER A 45 7.98 -21.86 6.06
N ASP A 46 9.19 -22.21 5.67
CA ASP A 46 9.41 -23.13 4.54
C ASP A 46 8.84 -24.54 4.83
N GLU A 47 8.65 -24.92 6.10
CA GLU A 47 8.04 -26.18 6.54
C GLU A 47 6.50 -26.18 6.51
N GLU A 48 5.87 -25.00 6.52
CA GLU A 48 4.41 -24.85 6.49
C GLU A 48 3.83 -24.82 5.08
N ILE A 49 4.68 -24.81 4.05
CA ILE A 49 4.22 -24.78 2.66
C ILE A 49 4.23 -26.20 2.10
N ASP A 50 3.07 -26.64 1.63
CA ASP A 50 2.94 -27.93 0.95
C ASP A 50 3.90 -28.04 -0.23
N TYR A 51 4.54 -29.21 -0.37
CA TYR A 51 5.47 -29.45 -1.47
C TYR A 51 4.77 -29.34 -2.82
N ARG A 52 5.27 -28.44 -3.66
CA ARG A 52 4.87 -28.24 -5.06
C ARG A 52 6.12 -28.16 -5.94
N PRO A 53 6.08 -28.63 -7.20
CA PRO A 53 7.25 -28.68 -8.08
C PRO A 53 7.97 -27.33 -8.28
N ASP A 54 7.27 -26.22 -8.10
CA ASP A 54 7.71 -24.84 -8.27
C ASP A 54 7.96 -24.10 -6.94
N ILE A 55 7.98 -24.81 -5.80
CA ILE A 55 8.10 -24.18 -4.47
C ILE A 55 9.40 -23.38 -4.31
N ASP A 56 10.51 -23.91 -4.82
CA ASP A 56 11.82 -23.26 -4.73
C ASP A 56 11.85 -21.95 -5.51
N GLU A 57 11.19 -21.90 -6.66
CA GLU A 57 11.07 -20.68 -7.47
C GLU A 57 10.24 -19.63 -6.75
N ILE A 58 9.12 -20.02 -6.12
CA ILE A 58 8.26 -19.12 -5.37
C ILE A 58 8.97 -18.56 -4.15
N LEU A 59 9.63 -19.42 -3.37
CA LEU A 59 10.42 -19.01 -2.22
C LEU A 59 11.57 -18.09 -2.63
N PHE A 60 12.18 -18.34 -3.79
CA PHE A 60 13.23 -17.48 -4.33
C PHE A 60 12.72 -16.11 -4.77
N LYS A 61 11.58 -16.05 -5.49
CA LYS A 61 10.92 -14.80 -5.87
C LYS A 61 10.55 -14.00 -4.62
N ARG A 62 9.90 -14.65 -3.64
CA ARG A 62 9.52 -14.04 -2.35
C ARG A 62 10.70 -13.38 -1.64
N ARG A 63 11.84 -14.07 -1.53
CA ARG A 63 13.05 -13.51 -0.86
C ARG A 63 13.62 -12.28 -1.56
N LYS A 64 13.31 -12.09 -2.84
CA LYS A 64 13.72 -10.93 -3.64
C LYS A 64 12.60 -9.90 -3.80
N ALA A 65 11.41 -10.21 -3.30
CA ALA A 65 10.22 -9.43 -3.56
C ALA A 65 10.34 -8.04 -2.94
N LYS A 66 9.93 -7.02 -3.69
CA LYS A 66 10.02 -5.63 -3.25
C LYS A 66 8.74 -5.20 -2.53
N ILE A 67 8.44 -5.86 -1.42
CA ILE A 67 7.28 -5.58 -0.57
C ILE A 67 7.67 -4.52 0.47
N VAL A 68 7.55 -3.25 0.08
CA VAL A 68 8.00 -2.07 0.84
C VAL A 68 6.96 -0.96 0.71
N GLU A 69 7.01 0.07 1.57
CA GLU A 69 6.21 1.28 1.37
C GLU A 69 6.51 1.95 0.02
N GLY A 70 5.46 2.37 -0.68
CA GLY A 70 5.56 3.04 -1.97
C GLY A 70 4.33 2.82 -2.84
N TYR A 71 4.35 3.34 -4.05
CA TYR A 71 3.26 3.12 -5.01
C TYR A 71 3.76 2.75 -6.40
N SER A 72 2.99 1.93 -7.09
CA SER A 72 3.06 1.74 -8.54
C SER A 72 2.04 2.66 -9.21
N LEU A 73 2.30 3.04 -10.45
CA LEU A 73 1.45 3.96 -11.22
C LEU A 73 1.34 3.47 -12.66
N THR A 74 0.11 3.32 -13.13
CA THR A 74 -0.21 2.96 -14.52
C THR A 74 -1.09 4.04 -15.12
N LEU A 75 -0.65 4.65 -16.23
CA LEU A 75 -1.47 5.63 -16.93
C LEU A 75 -2.57 4.92 -17.73
N ASN A 76 -3.75 5.54 -17.80
CA ASN A 76 -4.82 5.01 -18.63
C ASN A 76 -4.55 5.34 -20.11
N GLU A 77 -4.26 4.32 -20.90
CA GLU A 77 -4.10 4.43 -22.35
C GLU A 77 -5.42 4.27 -23.11
N ASN A 78 -6.49 3.84 -22.44
CA ASN A 78 -7.79 3.62 -23.03
C ASN A 78 -8.70 4.84 -22.85
N PRO A 79 -8.93 5.65 -23.91
CA PRO A 79 -9.74 6.86 -23.83
C PRO A 79 -11.24 6.60 -23.56
N ARG A 80 -11.70 5.34 -23.64
CA ARG A 80 -13.09 4.98 -23.31
C ARG A 80 -13.32 4.85 -21.80
N LEU A 81 -12.27 4.71 -21.02
CA LEU A 81 -12.36 4.59 -19.57
C LEU A 81 -12.20 5.98 -18.93
N PRO A 82 -13.14 6.42 -18.08
CA PRO A 82 -13.18 7.80 -17.61
C PRO A 82 -12.25 8.07 -16.42
N TYR A 83 -11.03 7.54 -16.41
CA TYR A 83 -10.00 7.85 -15.41
C TYR A 83 -8.66 8.13 -16.09
N ARG A 84 -7.72 8.76 -15.39
CA ARG A 84 -6.42 9.14 -15.97
C ARG A 84 -5.29 8.19 -15.59
N PHE A 85 -5.32 7.65 -14.38
CA PHE A 85 -4.31 6.73 -13.89
C PHE A 85 -4.89 5.78 -12.85
N GLN A 86 -4.21 4.66 -12.68
CA GLN A 86 -4.38 3.72 -11.59
C GLN A 86 -3.11 3.74 -10.74
N ALA A 87 -3.26 3.63 -9.42
CA ALA A 87 -2.17 3.42 -8.49
C ALA A 87 -2.49 2.27 -7.55
N MET A 88 -1.48 1.47 -7.22
CA MET A 88 -1.51 0.51 -6.12
C MET A 88 -0.46 0.94 -5.11
N ILE A 89 -0.83 1.01 -3.83
CA ILE A 89 -0.06 1.71 -2.81
C ILE A 89 0.14 0.80 -1.61
N ASN A 90 1.38 0.39 -1.39
CA ASN A 90 1.81 -0.21 -0.13
C ASN A 90 2.14 0.90 0.86
N ILE A 91 1.58 0.77 2.05
CA ILE A 91 1.84 1.65 3.19
C ILE A 91 1.83 0.78 4.44
N ASP A 92 2.64 1.14 5.43
CA ASP A 92 2.61 0.47 6.72
C ASP A 92 1.16 0.44 7.26
N ASN A 93 0.74 -0.73 7.74
CA ASN A 93 -0.65 -0.97 8.10
C ASN A 93 -1.15 0.01 9.19
N SER A 94 -0.29 0.40 10.13
CA SER A 94 -0.57 1.44 11.12
C SER A 94 -0.98 2.79 10.52
N ARG A 95 -0.55 3.09 9.29
CA ARG A 95 -0.82 4.34 8.55
C ARG A 95 -1.88 4.18 7.44
N LEU A 96 -2.30 2.96 7.12
CA LEU A 96 -3.25 2.64 6.05
C LEU A 96 -4.52 3.50 6.12
N TRP A 97 -5.14 3.58 7.29
CA TRP A 97 -6.37 4.34 7.49
C TRP A 97 -6.20 5.85 7.27
N ALA A 98 -5.06 6.41 7.70
CA ALA A 98 -4.77 7.83 7.54
C ALA A 98 -4.60 8.17 6.04
N LEU A 99 -3.91 7.31 5.28
CA LEU A 99 -3.78 7.47 3.84
C LEU A 99 -5.14 7.34 3.14
N PHE A 100 -5.95 6.36 3.52
CA PHE A 100 -7.31 6.19 3.01
C PHE A 100 -8.15 7.46 3.20
N GLN A 101 -8.17 8.04 4.41
CA GLN A 101 -8.89 9.29 4.67
C GLN A 101 -8.37 10.46 3.84
N ALA A 102 -7.05 10.57 3.68
CA ALA A 102 -6.43 11.64 2.93
C ALA A 102 -6.73 11.54 1.42
N LEU A 103 -6.75 10.31 0.87
CA LEU A 103 -7.20 10.05 -0.49
C LEU A 103 -8.71 10.31 -0.64
N ALA A 104 -9.53 9.88 0.32
CA ALA A 104 -10.97 10.12 0.33
C ALA A 104 -11.30 11.63 0.32
N ALA A 105 -10.47 12.46 0.96
CA ALA A 105 -10.62 13.92 0.92
C ALA A 105 -10.45 14.51 -0.50
N THR A 106 -9.84 13.78 -1.44
CA THR A 106 -9.71 14.20 -2.84
C THR A 106 -10.94 13.88 -3.70
N LEU A 107 -11.81 12.96 -3.26
CA LEU A 107 -13.05 12.62 -3.95
C LEU A 107 -14.14 13.69 -3.74
N PRO A 108 -15.20 13.73 -4.56
CA PRO A 108 -16.35 14.62 -4.37
C PRO A 108 -17.09 14.44 -3.03
N ASP A 109 -18.01 15.35 -2.73
CA ASP A 109 -18.79 15.32 -1.49
C ASP A 109 -19.81 14.18 -1.45
N LYS A 110 -20.27 13.71 -2.61
CA LYS A 110 -21.14 12.54 -2.73
C LYS A 110 -20.42 11.42 -3.45
N VAL A 111 -20.44 10.24 -2.85
CA VAL A 111 -19.80 9.03 -3.36
C VAL A 111 -20.67 7.81 -2.98
N SER A 112 -20.50 6.71 -3.69
CA SER A 112 -20.98 5.40 -3.27
C SER A 112 -19.95 4.76 -2.36
N CYS A 113 -20.39 4.01 -1.36
CA CYS A 113 -19.54 3.10 -0.61
C CYS A 113 -19.54 1.74 -1.32
N VAL A 114 -18.38 1.11 -1.45
CA VAL A 114 -18.23 -0.28 -1.92
C VAL A 114 -17.64 -1.08 -0.78
N TYR A 115 -18.23 -2.21 -0.40
CA TYR A 115 -17.70 -3.05 0.67
C TYR A 115 -18.20 -4.48 0.55
N GLY A 116 -17.40 -5.43 1.03
CA GLY A 116 -17.70 -6.85 0.89
C GLY A 116 -16.72 -7.75 1.64
N ILE A 117 -17.01 -9.04 1.57
CA ILE A 117 -16.09 -10.10 1.95
C ILE A 117 -15.34 -10.55 0.69
N TYR A 118 -14.04 -10.78 0.81
CA TYR A 118 -13.20 -11.28 -0.29
C TYR A 118 -13.76 -12.60 -0.84
N GLU A 119 -13.76 -12.76 -2.17
CA GLU A 119 -14.39 -13.86 -2.92
C GLU A 119 -15.93 -13.92 -2.86
N GLU A 120 -16.58 -12.98 -2.20
CA GLU A 120 -18.03 -12.78 -2.24
C GLU A 120 -18.40 -11.53 -3.05
N ASP A 121 -19.68 -11.40 -3.40
CA ASP A 121 -20.19 -10.21 -4.09
C ASP A 121 -20.16 -8.99 -3.16
N ALA A 122 -19.42 -7.96 -3.58
CA ALA A 122 -19.39 -6.68 -2.91
C ALA A 122 -20.67 -5.89 -3.17
N VAL A 123 -21.13 -5.14 -2.16
CA VAL A 123 -22.25 -4.21 -2.29
C VAL A 123 -21.74 -2.84 -2.69
N THR A 124 -22.47 -2.19 -3.59
CA THR A 124 -22.29 -0.76 -3.90
C THR A 124 -23.53 0.02 -3.46
N THR A 125 -23.34 1.02 -2.59
CA THR A 125 -24.46 1.87 -2.14
C THR A 125 -24.89 2.85 -3.24
N PRO A 126 -26.09 3.45 -3.13
CA PRO A 126 -26.39 4.69 -3.82
C PRO A 126 -25.39 5.81 -3.47
N LEU A 127 -25.44 6.93 -4.21
CA LEU A 127 -24.65 8.12 -3.90
C LEU A 127 -25.09 8.72 -2.56
N LEU A 128 -24.22 8.65 -1.55
CA LEU A 128 -24.44 9.19 -0.21
C LEU A 128 -23.45 10.32 0.08
N GLN A 129 -23.69 11.06 1.15
CA GLN A 129 -22.72 12.04 1.65
C GLN A 129 -21.44 11.31 2.10
N LYS A 130 -20.29 11.68 1.53
CA LYS A 130 -18.99 11.07 1.82
C LYS A 130 -18.67 11.11 3.32
N GLN A 131 -18.98 12.21 4.00
CA GLN A 131 -18.76 12.33 5.44
C GLN A 131 -19.60 11.34 6.25
N PHE A 132 -20.83 11.03 5.80
CA PHE A 132 -21.66 10.01 6.42
C PHE A 132 -21.03 8.62 6.23
N ILE A 133 -20.63 8.27 5.00
CA ILE A 133 -19.95 7.00 4.72
C ILE A 133 -18.69 6.85 5.59
N LEU A 134 -17.80 7.84 5.58
CA LEU A 134 -16.55 7.80 6.34
C LEU A 134 -16.81 7.63 7.85
N LYS A 135 -17.84 8.29 8.39
CA LYS A 135 -18.24 8.14 9.79
C LYS A 135 -18.72 6.73 10.12
N GLU A 136 -19.45 6.09 9.21
CA GLU A 136 -19.93 4.71 9.41
C GLU A 136 -18.79 3.70 9.28
N LEU A 137 -17.88 3.87 8.30
CA LEU A 137 -16.70 3.02 8.15
C LEU A 137 -15.71 3.16 9.33
N GLU A 138 -15.53 4.36 9.88
CA GLU A 138 -14.63 4.60 11.03
C GLU A 138 -14.96 3.71 12.24
N LYS A 139 -16.23 3.36 12.45
CA LYS A 139 -16.66 2.47 13.54
C LYS A 139 -16.04 1.08 13.46
N TYR A 140 -15.59 0.69 12.27
CA TYR A 140 -15.00 -0.61 11.95
C TYR A 140 -13.57 -0.46 11.44
N ARG A 141 -12.90 0.64 11.75
CA ARG A 141 -11.53 0.92 11.29
C ARG A 141 -10.57 -0.25 11.58
N GLU A 142 -10.62 -0.83 12.78
CA GLU A 142 -9.76 -1.96 13.15
C GLU A 142 -9.99 -3.14 12.22
N GLU A 143 -11.24 -3.56 12.05
CA GLU A 143 -11.61 -4.66 11.15
C GLU A 143 -11.25 -4.36 9.68
N LEU A 144 -11.55 -3.15 9.18
CA LEU A 144 -11.27 -2.77 7.79
C LEU A 144 -9.77 -2.72 7.47
N THR A 145 -8.93 -2.34 8.44
CA THR A 145 -7.48 -2.26 8.27
C THR A 145 -6.74 -3.56 8.56
N GLN A 146 -7.27 -4.42 9.43
CA GLN A 146 -6.57 -5.61 9.90
C GLN A 146 -7.15 -6.92 9.34
N ASP A 147 -8.46 -7.04 9.14
CA ASP A 147 -9.08 -8.31 8.78
C ASP A 147 -9.02 -8.57 7.27
N CYS A 148 -8.21 -9.54 6.85
CA CYS A 148 -7.96 -9.84 5.44
C CYS A 148 -9.11 -10.52 4.69
N LEU A 149 -10.29 -10.65 5.30
CA LEU A 149 -11.51 -11.01 4.59
C LEU A 149 -12.33 -9.78 4.17
N LEU A 150 -12.09 -8.60 4.75
CA LEU A 150 -12.87 -7.41 4.45
C LEU A 150 -12.21 -6.52 3.39
N GLU A 151 -13.03 -6.03 2.47
CA GLU A 151 -12.70 -4.95 1.54
C GLU A 151 -13.67 -3.79 1.72
N ALA A 152 -13.17 -2.55 1.60
CA ALA A 152 -14.02 -1.37 1.63
C ALA A 152 -13.41 -0.21 0.83
N GLY A 153 -14.27 0.62 0.28
CA GLY A 153 -13.86 1.69 -0.60
C GLY A 153 -14.96 2.70 -0.90
N LEU A 154 -14.58 3.70 -1.69
CA LEU A 154 -15.42 4.77 -2.20
C LEU A 154 -15.37 4.77 -3.72
N LEU A 155 -16.53 4.92 -4.34
CA LEU A 155 -16.69 4.98 -5.78
C LEU A 155 -17.43 6.27 -6.15
N PHE A 156 -16.88 7.02 -7.09
CA PHE A 156 -17.58 8.11 -7.76
C PHE A 156 -17.51 7.88 -9.26
N ARG A 157 -18.67 7.66 -9.87
CA ARG A 157 -18.77 7.46 -11.31
C ARG A 157 -19.89 8.32 -11.88
N VAL A 158 -19.52 9.17 -12.83
CA VAL A 158 -20.45 9.78 -13.79
C VAL A 158 -19.90 9.53 -15.20
N LYS A 159 -20.58 10.05 -16.22
CA LYS A 159 -20.28 9.74 -17.63
C LYS A 159 -18.80 9.91 -18.00
N ASP A 160 -18.18 11.00 -17.55
CA ASP A 160 -16.85 11.42 -18.01
C ASP A 160 -15.78 11.33 -16.92
N ILE A 161 -16.12 10.87 -15.71
CA ILE A 161 -15.16 10.68 -14.63
C ILE A 161 -15.49 9.45 -13.76
N LEU A 162 -14.45 8.65 -13.49
CA LEU A 162 -14.40 7.55 -12.55
C LEU A 162 -13.27 7.85 -11.55
N LEU A 163 -13.64 7.87 -10.28
CA LEU A 163 -12.71 7.87 -9.15
C LEU A 163 -13.06 6.68 -8.28
N GLU A 164 -12.06 5.91 -7.92
CA GLU A 164 -12.23 4.73 -7.07
C GLU A 164 -11.11 4.69 -6.05
N LEU A 165 -11.45 4.41 -4.81
CA LEU A 165 -10.52 4.27 -3.71
C LEU A 165 -10.92 3.03 -2.92
N ASN A 166 -10.05 2.04 -2.82
CA ASN A 166 -10.37 0.78 -2.14
C ASN A 166 -9.20 0.33 -1.28
N ILE A 167 -9.51 -0.15 -0.07
CA ILE A 167 -8.61 -0.98 0.74
C ILE A 167 -8.86 -2.43 0.31
N SER A 168 -7.83 -3.07 -0.22
CA SER A 168 -7.90 -4.47 -0.63
C SER A 168 -7.99 -5.42 0.57
N GLU A 169 -8.32 -6.67 0.32
CA GLU A 169 -8.29 -7.75 1.31
C GLU A 169 -6.87 -7.92 1.88
N SER A 170 -5.85 -7.64 1.06
CA SER A 170 -4.44 -7.69 1.43
C SER A 170 -3.89 -6.40 2.03
N LYS A 171 -4.77 -5.43 2.32
CA LYS A 171 -4.47 -4.22 3.10
C LYS A 171 -3.45 -3.28 2.47
N TYR A 172 -3.49 -3.19 1.15
CA TYR A 172 -2.93 -2.07 0.38
C TYR A 172 -4.06 -1.24 -0.22
N ILE A 173 -3.75 -0.05 -0.74
CA ILE A 173 -4.74 0.80 -1.38
C ILE A 173 -4.70 0.64 -2.90
N ARG A 174 -5.87 0.45 -3.51
CA ARG A 174 -6.09 0.59 -4.95
C ARG A 174 -6.79 1.91 -5.22
N TYR A 175 -6.28 2.70 -6.17
CA TYR A 175 -6.79 4.04 -6.46
C TYR A 175 -6.87 4.30 -7.97
N TRP A 176 -8.04 4.73 -8.44
CA TRP A 176 -8.25 5.25 -9.79
C TRP A 176 -8.53 6.74 -9.68
N GLY A 177 -7.72 7.53 -10.38
CA GLY A 177 -7.73 8.99 -10.25
C GLY A 177 -7.73 9.73 -11.57
N ALA A 178 -8.15 10.99 -11.51
CA ALA A 178 -8.08 11.95 -12.62
C ALA A 178 -6.97 13.01 -12.45
N GLU A 179 -6.61 13.35 -11.20
CA GLU A 179 -5.71 14.46 -10.85
C GLU A 179 -4.31 13.97 -10.43
N LEU A 180 -3.47 13.62 -11.41
CA LEU A 180 -2.17 12.95 -11.16
C LEU A 180 -1.21 13.78 -10.29
N GLU A 181 -1.08 15.08 -10.54
CA GLU A 181 -0.15 15.94 -9.79
C GLU A 181 -0.60 16.11 -8.33
N ARG A 182 -1.91 16.25 -8.10
CA ARG A 182 -2.48 16.29 -6.75
C ARG A 182 -2.22 14.98 -6.01
N PHE A 183 -2.36 13.85 -6.70
CA PHE A 183 -2.04 12.53 -6.14
C PHE A 183 -0.56 12.42 -5.76
N ARG A 184 0.36 12.83 -6.62
CA ARG A 184 1.81 12.81 -6.35
C ARG A 184 2.18 13.65 -5.13
N LEU A 185 1.62 14.86 -5.02
CA LEU A 185 1.83 15.72 -3.84
C LEU A 185 1.30 15.07 -2.56
N LEU A 186 0.16 14.39 -2.64
CA LEU A 186 -0.38 13.65 -1.50
C LEU A 186 0.54 12.49 -1.10
N MET A 187 1.01 11.67 -2.05
CA MET A 187 1.94 10.57 -1.76
C MET A 187 3.23 11.08 -1.11
N GLN A 188 3.77 12.19 -1.62
CA GLN A 188 4.95 12.84 -1.05
C GLN A 188 4.73 13.28 0.41
N SER A 189 3.53 13.75 0.76
CA SER A 189 3.19 14.12 2.15
C SER A 189 3.15 12.93 3.12
N PHE A 190 2.98 11.71 2.60
CA PHE A 190 3.09 10.45 3.34
C PHE A 190 4.49 9.81 3.24
N HIS A 191 5.46 10.53 2.65
CA HIS A 191 6.81 10.02 2.34
C HIS A 191 6.82 8.79 1.43
N LEU A 192 5.78 8.61 0.61
CA LEU A 192 5.69 7.52 -0.35
C LEU A 192 6.29 7.96 -1.68
N THR A 193 7.19 7.14 -2.21
CA THR A 193 7.78 7.34 -3.53
C THR A 193 7.23 6.34 -4.53
N GLN A 194 7.34 6.65 -5.83
CA GLN A 194 7.05 5.67 -6.86
C GLN A 194 8.13 4.60 -6.86
N VAL A 195 7.73 3.34 -6.84
CA VAL A 195 8.65 2.21 -6.73
C VAL A 195 8.50 1.33 -7.98
N GLU A 196 9.55 1.28 -8.79
CA GLU A 196 9.63 0.32 -9.91
C GLU A 196 9.74 -1.11 -9.37
N GLY A 197 8.95 -2.02 -9.94
CA GLY A 197 8.84 -3.41 -9.51
C GLY A 197 8.28 -3.54 -8.09
N LEU A 198 7.38 -2.64 -7.66
CA LEU A 198 6.66 -2.79 -6.41
C LEU A 198 5.76 -4.04 -6.46
N GLU A 199 5.83 -4.86 -5.43
CA GLU A 199 5.11 -6.12 -5.32
C GLU A 199 4.25 -6.14 -4.05
N PHE A 200 3.24 -7.01 -4.04
CA PHE A 200 2.20 -7.04 -3.01
C PHE A 200 2.14 -8.40 -2.32
N ILE A 201 1.68 -8.43 -1.07
CA ILE A 201 1.77 -9.65 -0.24
C ILE A 201 0.85 -10.79 -0.73
N ASP A 202 -0.25 -10.47 -1.43
CA ASP A 202 -1.14 -11.40 -2.14
C ASP A 202 -0.50 -12.11 -3.32
N GLU A 203 0.58 -11.58 -3.87
CA GLU A 203 1.31 -12.23 -4.98
C GLU A 203 2.11 -13.46 -4.50
N TYR A 204 2.17 -13.69 -3.18
CA TYR A 204 2.97 -14.70 -2.53
C TYR A 204 2.16 -15.55 -1.54
N PRO A 205 2.58 -16.79 -1.24
CA PRO A 205 1.97 -17.56 -0.17
C PRO A 205 2.01 -16.81 1.16
N LYS A 206 0.84 -16.64 1.77
CA LYS A 206 0.64 -15.97 3.05
C LYS A 206 -0.30 -16.78 3.92
N ILE A 207 -0.13 -16.68 5.24
CA ILE A 207 -1.08 -17.25 6.20
C ILE A 207 -1.90 -16.09 6.76
N VAL A 208 -3.22 -16.24 6.68
CA VAL A 208 -4.19 -15.30 7.24
C VAL A 208 -4.85 -15.93 8.45
N THR A 209 -4.72 -15.28 9.60
CA THR A 209 -5.41 -15.65 10.85
C THR A 209 -6.61 -14.72 11.03
N PRO A 210 -7.83 -15.24 11.30
CA PRO A 210 -8.99 -14.39 11.57
C PRO A 210 -8.71 -13.39 12.68
N LEU A 211 -9.07 -12.11 12.49
CA LEU A 211 -8.71 -11.04 13.43
C LEU A 211 -9.20 -11.32 14.86
N ARG A 212 -10.40 -11.89 15.00
CA ARG A 212 -11.00 -12.25 16.29
C ARG A 212 -10.18 -13.23 17.13
N GLU A 213 -9.30 -14.02 16.51
CA GLU A 213 -8.40 -14.93 17.23
C GLU A 213 -7.23 -14.18 17.90
N LEU A 214 -6.87 -13.02 17.36
CA LEU A 214 -5.79 -12.17 17.84
C LEU A 214 -6.31 -11.02 18.72
N VAL A 215 -7.47 -10.47 18.37
CA VAL A 215 -8.12 -9.34 19.04
C VAL A 215 -9.54 -9.74 19.43
N ARG A 216 -9.75 -10.08 20.71
CA ARG A 216 -11.02 -10.63 21.22
C ARG A 216 -12.23 -9.70 21.07
N THR A 217 -12.00 -8.39 20.92
CA THR A 217 -13.04 -7.37 20.74
C THR A 217 -13.42 -7.12 19.28
N ALA A 218 -12.65 -7.68 18.35
CA ALA A 218 -12.91 -7.53 16.92
C ALA A 218 -14.20 -8.25 16.54
N LYS A 219 -14.97 -7.64 15.63
CA LYS A 219 -16.16 -8.27 15.06
C LYS A 219 -15.75 -9.24 13.96
N ALA A 220 -16.58 -10.26 13.76
CA ALA A 220 -16.47 -11.10 12.58
C ALA A 220 -16.83 -10.28 11.32
N PRO A 221 -16.24 -10.57 10.15
CA PRO A 221 -16.52 -9.86 8.89
C PRO A 221 -18.01 -9.75 8.57
N GLU A 222 -18.77 -10.83 8.75
CA GLU A 222 -20.21 -10.88 8.48
C GLU A 222 -20.99 -9.94 9.41
N THR A 223 -20.51 -9.78 10.65
CA THR A 223 -21.09 -8.84 11.61
C THR A 223 -20.82 -7.39 11.21
N VAL A 224 -19.63 -7.10 10.68
CA VAL A 224 -19.31 -5.78 10.13
C VAL A 224 -20.22 -5.46 8.95
N LEU A 225 -20.34 -6.38 7.98
CA LEU A 225 -21.24 -6.23 6.84
C LEU A 225 -22.69 -6.01 7.28
N TYR A 226 -23.20 -6.83 8.20
CA TYR A 226 -24.57 -6.68 8.73
C TYR A 226 -24.84 -5.27 9.24
N TYR A 227 -23.93 -4.69 10.03
CA TYR A 227 -24.14 -3.35 10.55
C TYR A 227 -23.97 -2.25 9.50
N LEU A 228 -23.09 -2.44 8.52
CA LEU A 228 -22.97 -1.53 7.38
C LEU A 228 -24.23 -1.57 6.50
N ASP A 229 -24.80 -2.75 6.26
CA ASP A 229 -26.05 -2.91 5.52
C ASP A 229 -27.19 -2.17 6.23
N GLN A 230 -27.31 -2.30 7.55
CA GLN A 230 -28.29 -1.55 8.34
C GLN A 230 -28.08 -0.03 8.25
N ALA A 231 -26.83 0.42 8.34
CA ALA A 231 -26.48 1.85 8.28
C ALA A 231 -26.75 2.46 6.90
N PHE A 232 -26.54 1.68 5.83
CA PHE A 232 -26.71 2.11 4.44
C PHE A 232 -28.05 1.71 3.82
N HIS A 233 -28.93 1.07 4.60
CA HIS A 233 -30.24 0.57 4.17
C HIS A 233 -30.15 -0.38 2.96
N ILE A 234 -29.19 -1.30 2.99
CA ILE A 234 -28.99 -2.32 1.97
C ILE A 234 -29.81 -3.56 2.32
N ASP A 235 -30.58 -4.03 1.35
CA ASP A 235 -31.23 -5.33 1.40
C ASP A 235 -30.51 -6.29 0.44
N ARG A 236 -29.71 -7.20 1.01
CA ARG A 236 -28.99 -8.22 0.23
C ARG A 236 -29.88 -9.35 -0.28
N THR A 237 -31.16 -9.38 0.10
CA THR A 237 -32.13 -10.39 -0.36
C THR A 237 -32.95 -9.92 -1.56
N ALA A 238 -32.89 -8.62 -1.88
CA ALA A 238 -33.55 -8.07 -3.05
C ALA A 238 -32.80 -8.49 -4.33
N PRO A 239 -33.51 -8.95 -5.38
CA PRO A 239 -32.89 -9.21 -6.67
C PRO A 239 -32.27 -7.92 -7.23
N ASP A 240 -31.11 -8.04 -7.86
CA ASP A 240 -30.35 -6.90 -8.39
C ASP A 240 -31.16 -6.18 -9.48
N PRO A 241 -31.59 -4.91 -9.25
CA PRO A 241 -32.45 -4.19 -10.19
C PRO A 241 -31.75 -3.82 -11.51
N PHE A 242 -30.45 -4.10 -11.64
CA PHE A 242 -29.67 -3.82 -12.85
C PHE A 242 -29.56 -5.01 -13.82
N PHE A 243 -30.20 -6.15 -13.51
CA PHE A 243 -30.16 -7.38 -14.33
C PHE A 243 -31.54 -7.89 -14.80
N ASP A 244 -32.54 -7.01 -14.91
CA ASP A 244 -33.79 -7.26 -15.68
C ASP A 244 -33.82 -6.46 -17.00
#